data_AF-A0A9Q1I5K5-F1
#
_entry.id   AF-A0A9Q1I5K5-F1
#
_cell.length_a   1.000
_cell.length_b   1.000
_cell.length_c   1.000
_cell.angle_alpha   90.00
_cell.angle_beta   90.00
_cell.angle_gamma   90.00
#
_symmetry.space_group_name_H-M   'P 1'
#
loop_
_entity.id
_entity.type
_entity.pdbx_description
1 polymer ?
#
loop_
_entity_poly.entity_id
_entity_poly.type
_entity_poly.pdbx_seq_one_letter_code
_entity_poly.pdbx_strand_id
1 'polypeptide(L)'
;MVIEEEESPIGLTLDDTKPDGNFPAIMGFILSRKARKLVSLTKEQRKRMICEIYARVLETEEALHPAHYEEKNWCEEQYSGGCYTAYYPPGILTQYGKVLREPLGKLYFAGTETATEWSGYMEGAVQAGERAAREILYTMGQISQAEVWQTEPESLDVPALPFVTSFWERNLPSVPGFLKFMSLTSFLAVATVFGFMAHKKGLLLRI
;
A
#
# COMPACT_ATOMS: atom_id res chain seq x y z
N MET A 1 6.56 13.64 0.12
CA MET A 1 5.39 14.38 -0.40
C MET A 1 4.62 13.51 -1.41
N VAL A 2 3.31 13.64 -1.50
CA VAL A 2 2.46 12.93 -2.49
C VAL A 2 2.04 13.91 -3.59
N ILE A 3 2.16 13.50 -4.85
CA ILE A 3 1.83 14.32 -6.03
C ILE A 3 0.74 13.58 -6.83
N GLU A 4 -0.50 14.06 -6.72
CA GLU A 4 -1.68 13.42 -7.34
C GLU A 4 -2.01 13.97 -8.74
N GLU A 5 -0.98 14.32 -9.52
CA GLU A 5 -1.14 14.80 -10.89
C GLU A 5 -0.85 13.70 -11.92
N GLU A 6 -1.75 13.51 -12.87
CA GLU A 6 -1.65 12.45 -13.87
C GLU A 6 -0.40 12.62 -14.76
N GLU A 7 -0.09 13.85 -15.17
CA GLU A 7 1.08 14.13 -16.02
C GLU A 7 2.40 14.28 -15.23
N SER A 8 2.34 14.33 -13.89
CA SER A 8 3.58 14.34 -13.09
C SER A 8 4.36 13.03 -13.28
N PRO A 9 5.70 13.07 -13.48
CA PRO A 9 6.50 11.86 -13.59
C PRO A 9 6.53 11.06 -12.28
N ILE A 10 6.42 11.74 -11.12
CA ILE A 10 6.54 11.17 -9.78
C ILE A 10 5.22 11.27 -9.03
N GLY A 11 4.83 10.21 -8.32
CA GLY A 11 3.61 10.20 -7.47
C GLY A 11 3.89 10.27 -5.98
N LEU A 12 5.03 9.73 -5.53
CA LEU A 12 5.42 9.66 -4.13
C LEU A 12 6.90 9.99 -3.99
N THR A 13 7.22 10.79 -2.98
CA THR A 13 8.59 11.16 -2.60
C THR A 13 8.81 11.07 -1.09
N LEU A 14 10.06 10.85 -0.71
CA LEU A 14 10.56 11.00 0.66
C LEU A 14 11.87 11.78 0.63
N ASP A 15 12.19 12.43 1.74
CA ASP A 15 13.52 12.95 2.02
C ASP A 15 14.49 11.75 2.12
N ASP A 16 15.62 11.82 1.41
CA ASP A 16 16.70 10.82 1.43
C ASP A 16 18.05 11.41 1.88
N THR A 17 17.98 12.56 2.56
CA THR A 17 19.12 13.20 3.23
C THR A 17 19.70 12.25 4.27
N LYS A 18 21.03 12.25 4.39
CA LYS A 18 21.69 11.35 5.34
C LYS A 18 21.41 11.80 6.79
N PRO A 19 21.49 10.88 7.78
CA PRO A 19 21.16 11.21 9.17
C PRO A 19 22.00 12.33 9.80
N ASP A 20 23.20 12.59 9.27
CA ASP A 20 24.08 13.69 9.67
C ASP A 20 23.74 15.04 9.01
N GLY A 21 22.70 15.08 8.18
CA GLY A 21 22.25 16.26 7.43
C GLY A 21 23.02 16.51 6.13
N ASN A 22 24.03 15.69 5.82
CA ASN A 22 24.79 15.82 4.58
C ASN A 22 24.06 15.16 3.40
N PHE A 23 24.44 15.56 2.19
CA PHE A 23 23.88 15.07 0.92
C PHE A 23 22.35 15.17 0.85
N PRO A 24 21.78 16.39 0.88
CA PRO A 24 20.34 16.57 0.74
C PRO A 24 19.81 15.93 -0.54
N ALA A 25 18.77 15.11 -0.41
CA ALA A 25 18.23 14.34 -1.53
C ALA A 25 16.72 14.13 -1.40
N ILE A 26 16.05 14.01 -2.54
CA ILE A 26 14.64 13.63 -2.62
C ILE A 26 14.56 12.32 -3.41
N MET A 27 14.19 11.24 -2.74
CA MET A 27 13.85 9.99 -3.40
C MET A 27 12.44 10.09 -3.96
N GLY A 28 12.24 9.65 -5.21
CA GLY A 28 10.93 9.63 -5.85
C GLY A 28 10.71 8.38 -6.68
N PHE A 29 9.45 7.94 -6.74
CA PHE A 29 9.07 6.76 -7.53
C PHE A 29 8.31 7.15 -8.81
N ILE A 30 8.79 6.66 -9.96
CA ILE A 30 8.01 6.60 -11.20
C ILE A 30 7.30 5.25 -11.22
N LEU A 31 5.98 5.23 -10.99
CA LEU A 31 5.22 4.00 -10.76
C LEU A 31 4.39 3.56 -11.97
N SER A 32 4.19 2.24 -12.07
CA SER A 32 3.17 1.62 -12.93
C SER A 32 3.27 2.03 -14.42
N ARG A 33 2.19 2.58 -14.98
CA ARG A 33 2.15 2.99 -16.40
C ARG A 33 3.14 4.11 -16.73
N LYS A 34 3.43 4.98 -15.76
CA LYS A 34 4.37 6.11 -15.95
C LYS A 34 5.79 5.59 -16.18
N ALA A 35 6.20 4.52 -15.48
CA ALA A 35 7.51 3.90 -15.68
C ALA A 35 7.69 3.43 -17.13
N ARG A 36 6.67 2.79 -17.70
CA ARG A 36 6.67 2.37 -19.12
C ARG A 36 6.58 3.54 -20.10
N LYS A 37 5.83 4.60 -19.79
CA LYS A 37 5.71 5.80 -20.65
C LYS A 37 7.04 6.55 -20.73
N LEU A 38 7.77 6.64 -19.62
CA LEU A 38 8.96 7.49 -19.50
C LEU A 38 10.28 6.74 -19.73
N VAL A 39 10.25 5.42 -19.91
CA VAL A 39 11.46 4.62 -20.16
C VAL A 39 12.16 4.99 -21.47
N SER A 40 11.40 5.40 -22.49
CA SER A 40 11.94 5.79 -23.80
C SER A 40 12.66 7.14 -23.79
N LEU A 41 12.51 7.93 -22.72
CA LEU A 41 13.23 9.18 -22.55
C LEU A 41 14.68 8.90 -22.14
N THR A 42 15.53 9.90 -22.32
CA THR A 42 16.89 9.88 -21.77
C THR A 42 16.88 10.19 -20.27
N LYS A 43 17.93 9.78 -19.55
CA LYS A 43 18.15 10.11 -18.12
C LYS A 43 18.02 11.61 -17.86
N GLU A 44 18.61 12.45 -18.71
CA GLU A 44 18.55 13.91 -18.58
C GLU A 44 17.16 14.51 -18.83
N GLN A 45 16.38 13.93 -19.75
CA GLN A 45 14.99 14.34 -19.95
C GLN A 45 14.14 14.01 -18.72
N ARG A 46 14.27 12.81 -18.15
CA ARG A 46 13.59 12.44 -16.91
C ARG A 46 13.99 13.32 -15.74
N LYS A 47 15.30 13.52 -15.54
CA LYS A 47 15.86 14.41 -14.52
C LYS A 47 15.24 15.81 -14.59
N ARG A 48 15.23 16.43 -15.77
CA ARG A 48 14.65 17.76 -15.97
C ARG A 48 13.17 17.80 -15.61
N MET A 49 12.38 16.86 -16.11
CA MET A 49 10.95 16.78 -15.78
C MET A 49 10.72 16.64 -14.26
N ILE A 50 11.57 15.87 -13.58
CA ILE A 50 11.52 15.67 -12.12
C ILE A 50 11.88 16.96 -11.37
N CYS A 51 12.92 17.67 -11.80
CA CYS A 51 13.29 18.96 -11.23
C CYS A 51 12.19 20.02 -11.43
N GLU A 52 11.57 20.08 -12.61
CA GLU A 52 10.48 21.00 -12.91
C GLU A 52 9.25 20.74 -12.03
N ILE A 53 8.86 19.47 -11.84
CA ILE A 53 7.76 19.15 -10.91
C ILE A 53 8.13 19.49 -9.47
N TYR A 54 9.34 19.21 -9.02
CA TYR A 54 9.76 19.53 -7.66
C TYR A 54 9.79 21.03 -7.42
N ALA A 55 10.32 21.81 -8.35
CA ALA A 55 10.34 23.26 -8.27
C ALA A 55 8.93 23.85 -8.16
N ARG A 56 7.99 23.30 -8.94
CA ARG A 56 6.59 23.73 -8.90
C ARG A 56 5.91 23.38 -7.58
N VAL A 57 6.03 22.13 -7.13
CA VAL A 57 5.28 21.66 -5.95
C VAL A 57 5.90 22.16 -4.64
N LEU A 58 7.22 22.33 -4.59
CA LEU A 58 7.92 22.92 -3.44
C LEU A 58 7.99 24.45 -3.51
N GLU A 59 7.51 25.06 -4.59
CA GLU A 59 7.51 26.51 -4.83
C GLU A 59 8.91 27.14 -4.69
N THR A 60 9.94 26.49 -5.24
CA THR A 60 11.33 26.98 -5.20
C THR A 60 12.09 26.68 -6.50
N GLU A 61 12.85 27.66 -6.98
CA GLU A 61 13.75 27.47 -8.13
C GLU A 61 14.98 26.61 -7.77
N GLU A 62 15.32 26.44 -6.49
CA GLU A 62 16.47 25.63 -6.05
C GLU A 62 16.39 24.18 -6.55
N ALA A 63 15.17 23.64 -6.66
CA ALA A 63 14.94 22.30 -7.16
C ALA A 63 15.27 22.13 -8.66
N LEU A 64 15.43 23.22 -9.42
CA LEU A 64 15.91 23.21 -10.81
C LEU A 64 17.43 23.00 -10.92
N HIS A 65 18.15 23.07 -9.81
CA HIS A 65 19.62 23.07 -9.77
C HIS A 65 20.18 21.88 -8.98
N PRO A 66 19.89 20.62 -9.37
CA PRO A 66 20.39 19.45 -8.66
C PRO A 66 21.92 19.33 -8.83
N ALA A 67 22.63 19.16 -7.72
CA ALA A 67 24.07 18.86 -7.75
C ALA A 67 24.38 17.47 -8.31
N HIS A 68 23.46 16.51 -8.15
CA HIS A 68 23.61 15.12 -8.61
C HIS A 68 22.25 14.49 -8.97
N TYR A 69 22.26 13.39 -9.74
CA TYR A 69 21.05 12.64 -10.07
C TYR A 69 21.32 11.16 -10.33
N GLU A 70 20.58 10.29 -9.65
CA GLU A 70 20.59 8.85 -9.87
C GLU A 70 19.19 8.29 -10.10
N GLU A 71 19.13 7.22 -10.91
CA GLU A 71 17.91 6.49 -11.19
C GLU A 71 18.23 5.01 -11.40
N LYS A 72 17.26 4.13 -11.10
CA LYS A 72 17.32 2.70 -11.40
C LYS A 72 15.99 2.25 -11.97
N ASN A 73 16.01 1.72 -13.20
CA ASN A 73 14.86 1.08 -13.80
C ASN A 73 14.85 -0.42 -13.48
N TRP A 74 14.03 -0.82 -12.50
CA TRP A 74 13.91 -2.21 -12.10
C TRP A 74 13.20 -3.10 -13.15
N CYS A 75 12.45 -2.51 -14.08
CA CYS A 75 11.79 -3.26 -15.14
C CYS A 75 12.77 -3.82 -16.19
N GLU A 76 14.00 -3.30 -16.24
CA GLU A 76 15.06 -3.77 -17.15
C GLU A 76 15.92 -4.89 -16.53
N GLU A 77 15.76 -5.17 -15.24
CA GLU A 77 16.58 -6.15 -14.54
C GLU A 77 16.09 -7.58 -14.84
N GLN A 78 16.78 -8.28 -15.73
CA GLN A 78 16.43 -9.65 -16.16
C GLN A 78 16.33 -10.66 -14.99
N TYR A 79 17.03 -10.42 -13.88
CA TYR A 79 17.04 -11.29 -12.71
C TYR A 79 16.04 -10.88 -11.62
N SER A 80 15.26 -9.84 -11.85
CA SER A 80 14.18 -9.40 -10.94
C SER A 80 12.82 -9.38 -11.64
N GLY A 81 12.77 -8.89 -12.90
CA GLY A 81 11.54 -8.74 -13.67
C GLY A 81 10.70 -7.49 -13.34
N GLY A 82 11.12 -6.71 -12.34
CA GLY A 82 10.44 -5.50 -11.87
C GLY A 82 10.62 -5.32 -10.35
N CYS A 83 9.95 -4.30 -9.81
CA CYS A 83 9.85 -4.04 -8.37
C CYS A 83 8.48 -3.45 -8.02
N TYR A 84 8.04 -3.51 -6.76
CA TYR A 84 8.73 -4.14 -5.61
C TYR A 84 8.61 -5.66 -5.59
N THR A 85 7.47 -6.18 -6.00
CA THR A 85 7.08 -7.59 -5.85
C THR A 85 6.11 -8.00 -6.96
N ALA A 86 5.85 -9.29 -7.08
CA ALA A 86 4.78 -9.81 -7.93
C ALA A 86 3.40 -9.30 -7.48
N TYR A 87 2.50 -9.08 -8.44
CA TYR A 87 1.09 -8.81 -8.16
C TYR A 87 0.22 -9.92 -8.74
N TYR A 88 -0.98 -10.09 -8.17
CA TYR A 88 -1.95 -11.08 -8.62
C TYR A 88 -3.03 -10.42 -9.48
N PRO A 89 -3.11 -10.73 -10.78
CA PRO A 89 -4.27 -10.38 -11.59
C PRO A 89 -5.57 -11.00 -11.03
N PRO A 90 -6.75 -10.46 -11.41
CA PRO A 90 -8.03 -11.00 -10.98
C PRO A 90 -8.16 -12.51 -11.22
N GLY A 91 -8.60 -13.25 -10.19
CA GLY A 91 -8.82 -14.70 -10.24
C GLY A 91 -7.59 -15.57 -9.97
N ILE A 92 -6.37 -15.04 -10.06
CA ILE A 92 -5.15 -15.86 -9.91
C ILE A 92 -4.98 -16.37 -8.48
N LEU A 93 -5.18 -15.50 -7.47
CA LEU A 93 -4.98 -15.89 -6.08
C LEU A 93 -5.95 -16.99 -5.63
N THR A 94 -7.22 -16.95 -6.06
CA THR A 94 -8.21 -17.96 -5.67
C THR A 94 -8.04 -19.28 -6.40
N GLN A 95 -7.56 -19.26 -7.65
CA GLN A 95 -7.31 -20.48 -8.43
C GLN A 95 -5.99 -21.16 -8.05
N TYR A 96 -4.92 -20.39 -7.82
CA TYR A 96 -3.56 -20.90 -7.71
C TYR A 96 -2.82 -20.50 -6.42
N GLY A 97 -3.36 -19.60 -5.60
CA GLY A 97 -2.64 -19.07 -4.42
C GLY A 97 -2.23 -20.14 -3.40
N LYS A 98 -3.00 -21.22 -3.27
CA LYS A 98 -2.71 -22.31 -2.32
C LYS A 98 -1.38 -23.03 -2.56
N VAL A 99 -0.88 -23.04 -3.80
CA VAL A 99 0.34 -23.79 -4.17
C VAL A 99 1.60 -22.92 -4.16
N LEU A 100 1.47 -21.62 -3.87
CA LEU A 100 2.55 -20.64 -4.00
C LEU A 100 3.84 -21.03 -3.26
N ARG A 101 3.69 -21.75 -2.16
CA ARG A 101 4.78 -22.21 -1.29
C ARG A 101 4.73 -23.69 -0.97
N GLU A 102 3.94 -24.44 -1.74
CA GLU A 102 3.83 -25.90 -1.60
C GLU A 102 5.13 -26.55 -2.13
N PRO A 103 5.84 -27.37 -1.33
CA PRO A 103 7.03 -28.05 -1.80
C PRO A 103 6.75 -28.98 -2.99
N LEU A 104 7.67 -29.06 -3.94
CA LEU A 104 7.63 -30.02 -5.04
C LEU A 104 8.75 -31.04 -4.88
N GLY A 105 8.44 -32.16 -4.23
CA GLY A 105 9.44 -33.18 -3.90
C GLY A 105 10.47 -32.64 -2.91
N LYS A 106 11.72 -32.46 -3.38
CA LYS A 106 12.82 -31.87 -2.58
C LYS A 106 13.05 -30.39 -2.85
N LEU A 107 12.19 -29.76 -3.65
CA LEU A 107 12.23 -28.33 -3.93
C LEU A 107 11.31 -27.60 -2.96
N TYR A 108 11.88 -26.66 -2.21
CA TYR A 108 11.16 -25.79 -1.28
C TYR A 108 11.24 -24.35 -1.78
N PHE A 109 10.18 -23.58 -1.58
CA PHE A 109 10.03 -22.24 -2.14
C PHE A 109 10.09 -21.18 -1.04
N ALA A 110 11.14 -20.36 -1.10
CA ALA A 110 11.31 -19.12 -0.34
C ALA A 110 10.97 -17.91 -1.21
N GLY A 111 11.60 -16.76 -0.96
CA GLY A 111 11.31 -15.49 -1.63
C GLY A 111 10.14 -14.77 -0.96
N THR A 112 10.19 -13.44 -0.95
CA THR A 112 9.25 -12.61 -0.18
C THR A 112 7.79 -12.83 -0.56
N GLU A 113 7.52 -13.21 -1.80
CA GLU A 113 6.21 -13.58 -2.33
C GLU A 113 5.58 -14.76 -1.58
N THR A 114 6.40 -15.63 -0.98
CA THR A 114 5.93 -16.80 -0.22
C THR A 114 5.76 -16.54 1.28
N ALA A 115 6.03 -15.33 1.76
CA ALA A 115 5.80 -14.95 3.16
C ALA A 115 4.30 -14.87 3.51
N THR A 116 3.99 -14.85 4.80
CA THR A 116 2.65 -14.60 5.34
C THR A 116 2.54 -13.25 6.02
N GLU A 117 3.67 -12.67 6.42
CA GLU A 117 3.75 -11.31 6.97
C GLU A 117 4.71 -10.50 6.11
N TRP A 118 4.33 -9.25 5.80
CA TRP A 118 5.13 -8.32 5.01
C TRP A 118 5.68 -8.89 3.69
N SER A 119 4.88 -9.73 3.01
CA SER A 119 5.19 -10.22 1.67
C SER A 119 5.39 -9.06 0.70
N GLY A 120 6.47 -9.13 -0.10
CA GLY A 120 6.93 -8.04 -0.97
C GLY A 120 7.96 -7.10 -0.36
N TYR A 121 8.33 -7.30 0.91
CA TYR A 121 9.36 -6.53 1.60
C TYR A 121 10.59 -7.40 1.95
N MET A 122 11.66 -6.75 2.41
CA MET A 122 12.83 -7.44 2.96
C MET A 122 12.46 -8.34 4.14
N GLU A 123 11.54 -7.89 5.00
CA GLU A 123 10.98 -8.67 6.11
C GLU A 123 10.40 -10.01 5.63
N GLY A 124 9.51 -9.98 4.63
CA GLY A 124 8.97 -11.19 4.05
C GLY A 124 10.05 -12.09 3.41
N ALA A 125 11.13 -11.52 2.88
CA ALA A 125 12.23 -12.32 2.32
C ALA A 125 12.94 -13.12 3.42
N VAL A 126 13.17 -12.52 4.59
CA VAL A 126 13.75 -13.20 5.77
C VAL A 126 12.80 -14.30 6.25
N GLN A 127 11.54 -13.95 6.54
CA GLN A 127 10.54 -14.92 7.03
C GLN A 127 10.41 -16.14 6.11
N ALA A 128 10.29 -15.90 4.80
CA ALA A 128 10.16 -16.96 3.81
C ALA A 128 11.42 -17.82 3.68
N GLY A 129 12.60 -17.19 3.70
CA GLY A 129 13.90 -17.88 3.61
C GLY A 129 14.14 -18.82 4.77
N GLU A 130 13.95 -18.33 5.99
CA GLU A 130 14.12 -19.15 7.17
C GLU A 130 13.07 -20.26 7.27
N ARG A 131 11.80 -19.95 6.96
CA ARG A 131 10.73 -20.96 6.93
C ARG A 131 11.05 -22.08 5.95
N ALA A 132 11.48 -21.77 4.74
CA ALA A 132 11.87 -22.79 3.75
C ALA A 132 13.08 -23.61 4.21
N ALA A 133 14.07 -22.98 4.87
CA ALA A 133 15.19 -23.71 5.47
C ALA A 133 14.70 -24.67 6.57
N ARG A 134 13.78 -24.23 7.43
CA ARG A 134 13.19 -25.07 8.49
C ARG A 134 12.31 -26.20 7.94
N GLU A 135 11.61 -26.01 6.81
CA GLU A 135 10.92 -27.11 6.12
C GLU A 135 11.89 -28.24 5.68
N ILE A 136 13.10 -27.86 5.23
CA ILE A 136 14.17 -28.80 4.91
C ILE A 136 14.69 -29.49 6.19
N LEU A 137 14.98 -28.73 7.25
CA LEU A 137 15.44 -29.27 8.54
C LEU A 137 14.42 -30.29 9.12
N TYR A 138 13.13 -29.98 9.02
CA TYR A 138 12.06 -30.89 9.44
C TYR A 138 12.09 -32.20 8.63
N THR A 139 12.24 -32.09 7.31
CA THR A 139 12.31 -33.26 6.41
C THR A 139 13.57 -34.10 6.67
N MET A 140 14.65 -33.48 7.13
CA MET A 140 15.88 -34.14 7.57
C MET A 140 15.78 -34.74 8.99
N GLY A 141 14.64 -34.56 9.68
CA GLY A 141 14.44 -35.06 11.05
C GLY A 141 15.23 -34.29 12.11
N GLN A 142 15.66 -33.05 11.81
CA GLN A 142 16.46 -32.22 12.73
C GLN A 142 15.62 -31.34 13.65
N ILE A 143 14.41 -30.99 13.23
CA ILE A 143 13.43 -30.24 14.04
C ILE A 143 12.06 -30.89 13.92
N SER A 144 11.14 -30.55 14.81
CA SER A 144 9.74 -30.95 14.73
C SER A 144 8.95 -30.09 13.74
N GLN A 145 7.77 -30.56 13.32
CA GLN A 145 6.89 -29.80 12.43
C GLN A 145 6.44 -28.47 13.05
N ALA A 146 6.28 -28.42 14.38
CA ALA A 146 5.86 -27.22 15.11
C ALA A 146 6.92 -26.11 15.06
N GLU A 147 8.19 -26.46 14.83
CA GLU A 147 9.29 -25.50 14.77
C GLU A 147 9.50 -24.90 13.38
N VAL A 148 8.77 -25.35 12.35
CA VAL A 148 8.90 -24.82 10.97
C VAL A 148 8.46 -23.36 10.90
N TRP A 149 7.34 -23.05 11.54
CA TRP A 149 6.80 -21.69 11.67
C TRP A 149 7.14 -21.17 13.06
N GLN A 150 7.85 -20.05 13.11
CA GLN A 150 8.28 -19.43 14.35
C GLN A 150 7.79 -17.99 14.37
N THR A 151 7.39 -17.53 15.56
CA THR A 151 7.04 -16.14 15.79
C THR A 151 8.30 -15.38 16.19
N GLU A 152 8.58 -14.28 15.51
CA GLU A 152 9.69 -13.41 15.84
C GLU A 152 9.35 -12.57 17.09
N PRO A 153 10.25 -12.48 18.08
CA PRO A 153 10.08 -11.54 19.19
C PRO A 153 10.02 -10.09 18.70
N GLU A 154 9.25 -9.24 19.37
CA GLU A 154 9.17 -7.82 19.01
C GLU A 154 10.53 -7.11 19.19
N SER A 155 10.88 -6.26 18.22
CA SER A 155 12.09 -5.45 18.27
C SER A 155 12.03 -4.44 19.43
N LEU A 156 13.09 -4.43 20.24
CA LEU A 156 13.23 -3.45 21.33
C LEU A 156 13.65 -2.07 20.83
N ASP A 157 14.35 -2.00 19.69
CA ASP A 157 14.86 -0.75 19.11
C ASP A 157 13.81 -0.04 18.25
N VAL A 158 12.90 -0.80 17.64
CA VAL A 158 11.81 -0.27 16.80
C VAL A 158 10.48 -0.92 17.23
N PRO A 159 9.93 -0.53 18.39
CA PRO A 159 8.69 -1.10 18.91
C PRO A 159 7.48 -0.71 18.06
N ALA A 160 6.52 -1.61 17.93
CA ALA A 160 5.30 -1.38 17.17
C ALA A 160 4.27 -0.61 17.99
N LEU A 161 3.98 0.63 17.59
CA LEU A 161 2.86 1.38 18.18
C LEU A 161 1.53 0.88 17.62
N PRO A 162 0.47 0.72 18.44
CA PRO A 162 -0.81 0.24 17.96
C PRO A 162 -1.48 1.25 17.02
N PHE A 163 -2.14 0.75 15.98
CA PHE A 163 -3.00 1.58 15.14
C PHE A 163 -4.25 1.99 15.93
N VAL A 164 -4.37 3.29 16.21
CA VAL A 164 -5.53 3.86 16.90
C VAL A 164 -6.44 4.56 15.90
N THR A 165 -7.74 4.28 15.98
CA THR A 165 -8.76 5.04 15.25
C THR A 165 -9.55 5.91 16.23
N SER A 166 -10.03 7.04 15.77
CA SER A 166 -10.93 7.92 16.51
C SER A 166 -12.37 7.38 16.51
N PHE A 167 -13.21 7.95 17.36
CA PHE A 167 -14.65 7.67 17.32
C PHE A 167 -15.24 7.99 15.94
N TRP A 168 -14.85 9.12 15.34
CA TRP A 168 -15.42 9.57 14.07
C TRP A 168 -14.97 8.75 12.88
N GLU A 169 -13.71 8.31 12.83
CA GLU A 169 -13.24 7.40 11.76
C GLU A 169 -14.02 6.09 11.74
N ARG A 170 -14.43 5.57 12.92
CA ARG A 170 -15.21 4.35 13.02
C ARG A 170 -16.70 4.52 12.74
N ASN A 171 -17.27 5.70 13.06
CA ASN A 171 -18.71 5.90 13.11
C ASN A 171 -19.26 6.86 12.04
N LEU A 172 -18.41 7.65 11.36
CA LEU A 172 -18.88 8.45 10.23
C LEU A 172 -19.41 7.52 9.13
N PRO A 173 -20.62 7.80 8.60
CA PRO A 173 -21.18 6.96 7.56
C PRO A 173 -20.39 7.14 6.25
N SER A 174 -20.37 6.09 5.43
CA SER A 174 -19.97 6.23 4.02
C SER A 174 -20.97 7.12 3.26
N VAL A 175 -20.60 7.57 2.05
CA VAL A 175 -21.50 8.39 1.21
C VAL A 175 -22.88 7.73 1.01
N PRO A 176 -23.00 6.44 0.64
CA PRO A 176 -24.31 5.78 0.57
C PRO A 176 -25.00 5.67 1.94
N GLY A 177 -24.25 5.49 3.02
CA GLY A 177 -24.79 5.48 4.38
C GLY A 177 -25.43 6.81 4.76
N PHE A 178 -24.75 7.92 4.42
CA PHE A 178 -25.25 9.27 4.62
C PHE A 178 -26.51 9.53 3.78
N LEU A 179 -26.53 9.16 2.50
CA LEU A 179 -27.70 9.32 1.65
C LEU A 179 -28.91 8.51 2.14
N LYS A 180 -28.69 7.29 2.65
CA LYS A 180 -29.74 6.48 3.30
C LYS A 180 -30.27 7.16 4.56
N PHE A 181 -29.37 7.67 5.40
CA PHE A 181 -29.75 8.41 6.59
C PHE A 181 -30.58 9.65 6.24
N MET A 182 -30.11 10.47 5.30
CA MET A 182 -30.82 11.66 4.83
C MET A 182 -32.20 11.33 4.24
N SER A 183 -32.29 10.23 3.47
CA SER A 183 -33.54 9.77 2.88
C SER A 183 -34.54 9.34 3.96
N LEU A 184 -34.08 8.60 4.98
CA LEU A 184 -34.91 8.18 6.11
C LEU A 184 -35.36 9.38 6.94
N THR A 185 -34.46 10.31 7.26
CA THR A 185 -34.79 11.54 8.01
C THR A 185 -35.80 12.39 7.25
N SER A 186 -35.64 12.53 5.93
CA SER A 186 -36.58 13.27 5.08
C SER A 186 -37.96 12.61 5.07
N PHE A 187 -38.00 11.28 4.91
CA PHE A 187 -39.26 10.52 4.97
C PHE A 187 -39.96 10.67 6.33
N LEU A 188 -39.21 10.53 7.42
CA LEU A 188 -39.75 10.70 8.77
C LEU A 188 -40.26 12.12 9.00
N ALA A 189 -39.54 13.14 8.54
CA ALA A 189 -39.99 14.53 8.64
C ALA A 189 -41.33 14.75 7.90
N VAL A 190 -41.46 14.22 6.68
CA VAL A 190 -42.71 14.26 5.91
C VAL A 190 -43.83 13.54 6.66
N ALA A 191 -43.58 12.34 7.20
CA ALA A 191 -44.55 11.59 7.99
C ALA A 191 -45.00 12.36 9.24
N THR A 192 -44.09 13.03 9.95
CA THR A 192 -44.40 13.89 11.10
C THR A 192 -45.32 15.05 10.70
N VAL A 193 -45.06 15.72 9.57
CA VAL A 193 -45.92 16.80 9.06
C VAL A 193 -47.32 16.30 8.72
N PHE A 194 -47.43 15.16 8.03
CA PHE A 194 -48.73 14.55 7.73
C PHE A 194 -49.49 14.15 9.00
N GLY A 195 -48.80 13.55 9.98
CA GLY A 195 -49.39 13.22 11.28
C GLY A 195 -49.94 14.44 12.00
N PHE A 196 -49.18 15.54 12.02
CA PHE A 196 -49.63 16.82 12.59
C PHE A 196 -50.86 17.39 11.87
N MET A 197 -50.89 17.35 10.54
CA MET A 197 -52.05 17.80 9.76
C MET A 197 -53.29 16.93 10.00
N ALA A 198 -53.12 15.61 10.07
CA ALA A 198 -54.21 14.68 10.36
C ALA A 198 -54.77 14.89 11.78
N HIS A 199 -53.90 15.13 12.76
CA HIS A 199 -54.30 15.49 14.13
C HIS A 199 -55.13 16.78 14.15
N LYS A 200 -54.63 17.85 13.51
CA LYS A 200 -55.32 19.15 13.45
C LYS A 200 -56.70 19.07 12.77
N LYS A 201 -56.86 18.18 11.79
CA LYS A 201 -58.12 17.95 11.08
C LYS A 201 -59.06 16.95 11.78
N GLY A 202 -58.69 16.42 12.95
CA GLY A 202 -59.51 15.45 13.68
C GLY A 202 -59.62 14.09 13.00
N LEU A 203 -58.71 13.77 12.08
CA LEU A 203 -58.69 12.51 11.33
C LEU A 203 -57.97 11.38 12.06
N LEU A 204 -57.33 11.68 13.18
CA LEU A 204 -56.76 10.67 14.09
C LEU A 204 -57.81 10.32 15.15
N LEU A 205 -58.08 9.02 15.32
CA LEU A 205 -58.94 8.50 16.38
C LEU A 205 -58.42 9.01 17.74
N ARG A 206 -59.28 9.69 18.49
CA ARG A 206 -59.04 9.95 19.91
C ARG A 206 -59.20 8.61 20.63
N ILE A 207 -58.09 8.01 21.03
CA ILE A 207 -58.05 6.97 22.06
C ILE A 207 -58.03 7.68 23.40
#